data_AF-A0A1U8H3E6-F1
#
_entry.id   AF-A0A1U8H3E6-F1
#
_cell.length_a   1.000
_cell.length_b   1.000
_cell.length_c   1.000
_cell.angle_alpha   90.00
_cell.angle_beta   90.00
_cell.angle_gamma   90.00
#
_symmetry.space_group_name_H-M   'P 1'
#
loop_
_entity.id
_entity.type
_entity.pdbx_description
1 polymer ?
#
loop_
_entity_poly.entity_id
_entity_poly.type
_entity_poly.pdbx_seq_one_letter_code
_entity_poly.pdbx_strand_id
1 'polypeptide(L)'
;MASKISVSPFWNLPISTQKTRLLPQFPLLQQFPSSSRVISSKFKVNCQRCISVSAAVTEESQTSPPSSSSTASSSKVVLVVGGSGGVGQIVVASLLDRNVKLRLILRDPEKATTLFGEHDEEKFQVWKGDTRSPTGIDPSVFEGVTHVICCTGTTAFPSRRWDGDNTPERVDWEGVRNLVSALPKSLKRIVLVSSIGVTKFNKLPWSIMNIFGVLKYKKMGEDFVRNSGLPFTIIRAGRLTDGPYTSYDLNTLLQATAGERRAVLIGQGDKLVGEVSRLVVAEACIQALDIEFTEGQTYEINSIAGDGPGTDTLKWQELFRASHSN
;
A
#
# COMPACT_ATOMS: atom_id res chain seq x y z
N MET A 1 7.79 -35.00 62.44
CA MET A 1 9.25 -35.19 62.39
C MET A 1 9.82 -34.16 61.44
N ALA A 2 10.57 -33.20 61.98
CA ALA A 2 11.24 -32.16 61.22
C ALA A 2 12.65 -32.65 60.84
N SER A 3 13.05 -32.46 59.60
CA SER A 3 14.46 -32.55 59.21
C SER A 3 14.80 -31.46 58.20
N LYS A 4 15.66 -30.57 58.69
CA LYS A 4 16.29 -29.42 58.04
C LYS A 4 17.10 -29.87 56.83
N ILE A 5 17.08 -29.10 55.74
CA ILE A 5 18.11 -29.15 54.71
C ILE A 5 18.94 -27.87 54.81
N SER A 6 20.24 -28.10 55.00
CA SER A 6 21.30 -27.12 55.23
C SER A 6 21.77 -26.48 53.92
N VAL A 7 22.12 -25.21 54.01
CA VAL A 7 22.78 -24.41 52.96
C VAL A 7 24.28 -24.40 53.26
N SER A 8 25.15 -24.65 52.28
CA SER A 8 26.37 -23.82 52.09
C SER A 8 27.13 -24.12 50.78
N PRO A 9 27.94 -23.16 50.30
CA PRO A 9 28.35 -22.99 48.90
C PRO A 9 29.86 -23.18 48.68
N PHE A 10 30.31 -23.51 47.46
CA PHE A 10 31.73 -23.34 47.07
C PHE A 10 31.92 -22.95 45.59
N TRP A 11 32.35 -21.70 45.44
CA TRP A 11 33.34 -21.07 44.54
C TRP A 11 33.96 -21.78 43.31
N ASN A 12 34.02 -20.98 42.22
CA ASN A 12 35.16 -20.68 41.31
C ASN A 12 35.54 -21.58 40.10
N LEU A 13 35.20 -21.02 38.91
CA LEU A 13 36.03 -20.73 37.70
C LEU A 13 36.66 -21.91 36.90
N PRO A 14 37.00 -21.77 35.59
CA PRO A 14 37.20 -20.53 34.81
C PRO A 14 36.50 -20.47 33.43
N ILE A 15 36.49 -19.23 32.91
CA ILE A 15 36.16 -18.81 31.55
C ILE A 15 37.22 -19.34 30.57
N SER A 16 36.79 -20.01 29.50
CA SER A 16 37.62 -20.24 28.31
C SER A 16 36.95 -19.64 27.09
N THR A 17 37.52 -18.53 26.62
CA THR A 17 37.22 -17.89 25.35
C THR A 17 38.00 -18.57 24.23
N GLN A 18 37.31 -19.19 23.28
CA GLN A 18 37.86 -19.42 21.94
C GLN A 18 36.93 -18.84 20.88
N LYS A 19 37.38 -17.71 20.31
CA LYS A 19 36.87 -17.13 19.07
C LYS A 19 37.52 -17.88 17.91
N THR A 20 36.79 -18.73 17.22
CA THR A 20 37.22 -19.29 15.94
C THR A 20 36.77 -18.36 14.82
N ARG A 21 37.70 -17.57 14.28
CA ARG A 21 37.51 -16.82 13.03
C ARG A 21 37.63 -17.79 11.86
N LEU A 22 36.53 -18.02 11.14
CA LEU A 22 36.55 -18.64 9.82
C LEU A 22 36.51 -17.52 8.76
N LEU A 23 37.60 -17.37 8.02
CA LEU A 23 37.67 -16.56 6.80
C LEU A 23 37.29 -17.45 5.61
N PRO A 24 36.39 -17.03 4.71
CA PRO A 24 36.26 -17.68 3.42
C PRO A 24 37.30 -17.12 2.43
N GLN A 25 38.09 -18.02 1.85
CA GLN A 25 38.95 -17.75 0.70
C GLN A 25 38.08 -17.62 -0.56
N PHE A 26 38.22 -16.51 -1.29
CA PHE A 26 37.70 -16.36 -2.65
C PHE A 26 38.83 -16.60 -3.66
N PRO A 27 38.59 -17.35 -4.75
CA PRO A 27 39.56 -17.42 -5.83
C PRO A 27 39.51 -16.16 -6.69
N LEU A 28 40.71 -15.63 -6.94
CA LEU A 28 41.06 -14.59 -7.90
C LEU A 28 40.74 -15.08 -9.32
N LEU A 29 40.00 -14.31 -10.12
CA LEU A 29 39.94 -14.49 -11.57
C LEU A 29 39.90 -13.14 -12.31
N GLN A 30 41.12 -12.77 -12.73
CA GLN A 30 41.54 -12.16 -13.99
C GLN A 30 40.71 -11.01 -14.60
N GLN A 31 41.33 -9.84 -14.53
CA GLN A 31 41.10 -8.68 -15.41
C GLN A 31 41.50 -9.01 -16.85
N PHE A 32 40.68 -8.59 -17.82
CA PHE A 32 41.09 -8.36 -19.21
C PHE A 32 40.63 -6.97 -19.67
N PRO A 33 41.35 -6.36 -20.63
CA PRO A 33 41.35 -4.91 -20.81
C PRO A 33 40.32 -4.37 -21.81
N SER A 34 39.92 -3.13 -21.53
CA SER A 34 39.56 -2.03 -22.43
C SER A 34 39.33 -2.30 -23.93
N SER A 35 38.16 -1.91 -24.45
CA SER A 35 38.12 -1.18 -25.72
C SER A 35 36.87 -0.31 -25.83
N SER A 36 37.12 0.97 -26.07
CA SER A 36 36.17 2.03 -26.35
C SER A 36 35.50 1.81 -27.71
N ARG A 37 34.19 2.08 -27.81
CA ARG A 37 33.60 2.63 -29.04
C ARG A 37 32.26 3.31 -28.76
N VAL A 38 32.32 4.62 -28.57
CA VAL A 38 31.19 5.54 -28.71
C VAL A 38 30.91 5.66 -30.21
N ILE A 39 29.74 5.22 -30.65
CA ILE A 39 29.23 5.53 -32.00
C ILE A 39 28.19 6.64 -31.82
N SER A 40 28.61 7.87 -32.11
CA SER A 40 27.69 8.98 -32.31
C SER A 40 27.14 8.91 -33.74
N SER A 41 25.84 8.72 -33.92
CA SER A 41 25.18 9.05 -35.19
C SER A 41 24.63 10.47 -35.11
N LYS A 42 25.38 11.39 -35.73
CA LYS A 42 24.90 12.73 -36.07
C LYS A 42 23.95 12.59 -37.25
N PHE A 43 22.66 12.87 -37.07
CA PHE A 43 21.80 13.25 -38.19
C PHE A 43 21.57 14.77 -38.13
N LYS A 44 22.33 15.47 -38.97
CA LYS A 44 22.07 16.83 -39.43
C LYS A 44 21.32 16.67 -40.75
N VAL A 45 20.08 17.15 -40.83
CA VAL A 45 19.50 17.56 -42.11
C VAL A 45 19.18 19.04 -42.00
N ASN A 46 19.80 19.79 -42.89
CA ASN A 46 19.71 21.22 -43.00
C ASN A 46 18.52 21.60 -43.90
N CYS A 47 17.89 22.68 -43.49
CA CYS A 47 16.93 23.57 -44.14
C CYS A 47 16.93 23.60 -45.68
N GLN A 48 15.74 23.73 -46.28
CA GLN A 48 15.31 24.92 -47.05
C GLN A 48 13.97 24.66 -47.76
N ARG A 49 12.96 25.51 -47.50
CA ARG A 49 12.50 26.61 -48.40
C ARG A 49 10.99 26.85 -48.24
N CYS A 50 10.67 28.10 -47.89
CA CYS A 50 9.33 28.66 -47.84
C CYS A 50 8.68 28.71 -49.23
N ILE A 51 7.38 28.40 -49.30
CA ILE A 51 6.46 28.99 -50.28
C ILE A 51 5.15 29.28 -49.56
N SER A 52 4.80 30.57 -49.49
CA SER A 52 3.50 31.07 -49.06
C SER A 52 2.52 30.99 -50.23
N VAL A 53 1.30 30.50 -49.99
CA VAL A 53 0.15 30.76 -50.86
C VAL A 53 -1.09 30.98 -49.98
N SER A 54 -1.68 32.16 -50.12
CA SER A 54 -2.98 32.55 -49.56
C SER A 54 -4.13 32.08 -50.45
N ALA A 55 -5.17 31.51 -49.85
CA ALA A 55 -6.57 31.49 -50.33
C ALA A 55 -7.43 31.01 -49.14
N ALA A 56 -8.21 31.85 -48.44
CA ALA A 56 -9.52 32.39 -48.80
C ALA A 56 -10.67 31.35 -48.75
N VAL A 57 -11.47 31.43 -47.67
CA VAL A 57 -12.90 31.08 -47.50
C VAL A 57 -13.22 29.56 -47.57
N THR A 58 -13.84 28.92 -46.57
CA THR A 58 -15.24 29.08 -46.16
C THR A 58 -15.47 28.60 -44.72
N GLU A 59 -16.25 29.35 -43.96
CA GLU A 59 -16.81 28.99 -42.66
C GLU A 59 -17.73 27.77 -42.77
N GLU A 60 -17.47 26.73 -41.98
CA GLU A 60 -18.50 25.80 -41.51
C GLU A 60 -18.42 25.70 -39.99
N SER A 61 -19.36 26.40 -39.34
CA SER A 61 -19.64 26.31 -37.91
C SER A 61 -20.14 24.92 -37.56
N GLN A 62 -19.24 24.04 -37.09
CA GLN A 62 -19.61 22.86 -36.33
C GLN A 62 -19.52 23.19 -34.84
N THR A 63 -20.68 23.42 -34.25
CA THR A 63 -20.88 23.58 -32.81
C THR A 63 -20.55 22.28 -32.10
N SER A 64 -19.30 22.08 -31.70
CA SER A 64 -18.92 21.06 -30.73
C SER A 64 -19.49 21.45 -29.36
N PRO A 65 -20.27 20.58 -28.69
CA PRO A 65 -20.73 20.88 -27.34
C PRO A 65 -19.51 20.99 -26.41
N PRO A 66 -19.47 21.95 -25.47
CA PRO A 66 -18.39 21.99 -24.50
C PRO A 66 -18.48 20.71 -23.66
N SER A 67 -17.47 19.86 -23.78
CA SER A 67 -17.16 18.82 -22.80
C SER A 67 -16.69 19.49 -21.51
N SER A 68 -17.61 20.18 -20.84
CA SER A 68 -17.43 20.62 -19.47
C SER A 68 -17.72 19.42 -18.56
N SER A 69 -16.78 18.49 -18.48
CA SER A 69 -16.65 17.72 -17.25
C SER A 69 -16.13 18.72 -16.21
N SER A 70 -17.06 19.47 -15.63
CA SER A 70 -16.80 20.36 -14.51
C SER A 70 -16.06 19.56 -13.46
N THR A 71 -14.78 19.86 -13.29
CA THR A 71 -13.99 19.45 -12.13
C THR A 71 -14.68 20.06 -10.92
N ALA A 72 -15.64 19.31 -10.36
CA ALA A 72 -16.10 19.55 -9.02
C ALA A 72 -14.88 19.33 -8.15
N SER A 73 -14.17 20.43 -7.85
CA SER A 73 -13.15 20.50 -6.80
C SER A 73 -13.86 20.20 -5.48
N SER A 74 -14.22 18.93 -5.29
CA SER A 74 -14.81 18.46 -4.06
C SER A 74 -13.78 18.67 -2.97
N SER A 75 -14.25 19.10 -1.81
CA SER A 75 -13.53 19.25 -0.54
C SER A 75 -12.97 17.93 0.01
N LYS A 76 -12.54 17.02 -0.87
CA LYS A 76 -12.02 15.71 -0.54
C LYS A 76 -10.63 15.86 0.09
N VAL A 77 -10.59 15.60 1.39
CA VAL A 77 -9.36 15.37 2.15
C VAL A 77 -9.29 13.87 2.46
N VAL A 78 -8.24 13.22 1.97
CA VAL A 78 -7.97 11.79 2.20
C VAL A 78 -6.94 11.65 3.31
N LEU A 79 -7.22 10.84 4.33
CA LEU A 79 -6.25 10.42 5.33
C LEU A 79 -5.70 9.05 4.96
N VAL A 80 -4.39 8.92 4.82
CA VAL A 80 -3.71 7.63 4.61
C VAL A 80 -3.00 7.21 5.90
N VAL A 81 -3.22 5.95 6.30
CA VAL A 81 -2.54 5.33 7.43
C VAL A 81 -1.78 4.11 6.93
N GLY A 82 -0.53 3.91 7.39
CA GLY A 82 0.35 2.87 6.84
C GLY A 82 1.07 3.29 5.55
N GLY A 83 1.20 4.59 5.29
CA GLY A 83 1.85 5.13 4.09
C GLY A 83 3.34 4.85 3.96
N SER A 84 4.02 4.37 5.01
CA SER A 84 5.41 3.89 4.91
C SER A 84 5.54 2.44 4.44
N GLY A 85 4.43 1.70 4.33
CA GLY A 85 4.39 0.35 3.78
C GLY A 85 4.28 0.34 2.25
N GLY A 86 4.59 -0.80 1.61
CA GLY A 86 4.69 -0.86 0.15
C GLY A 86 3.42 -0.45 -0.62
N VAL A 87 2.23 -0.87 -0.18
CA VAL A 87 0.96 -0.42 -0.81
C VAL A 87 0.68 1.05 -0.46
N GLY A 88 0.86 1.42 0.80
CA GLY A 88 0.59 2.78 1.28
C GLY A 88 1.45 3.85 0.60
N GLN A 89 2.72 3.55 0.30
CA GLN A 89 3.60 4.46 -0.45
C GLN A 89 3.05 4.75 -1.85
N ILE A 90 2.56 3.71 -2.54
CA ILE A 90 1.96 3.84 -3.88
C ILE A 90 0.65 4.63 -3.80
N VAL A 91 -0.18 4.39 -2.78
CA VAL A 91 -1.41 5.16 -2.55
C VAL A 91 -1.09 6.64 -2.35
N VAL A 92 -0.14 6.98 -1.48
CA VAL A 92 0.29 8.36 -1.23
C VAL A 92 0.80 9.00 -2.52
N ALA A 93 1.73 8.35 -3.22
CA ALA A 93 2.29 8.86 -4.47
C ALA A 93 1.20 9.10 -5.52
N SER A 94 0.25 8.17 -5.68
CA SER A 94 -0.83 8.33 -6.66
C SER A 94 -1.85 9.40 -6.28
N LEU A 95 -2.12 9.64 -4.99
CA LEU A 95 -3.00 10.72 -4.56
C LEU A 95 -2.35 12.10 -4.77
N LEU A 96 -1.04 12.20 -4.52
CA LEU A 96 -0.26 13.42 -4.80
C LEU A 96 -0.25 13.74 -6.30
N ASP A 97 -0.02 12.75 -7.16
CA ASP A 97 -0.06 12.89 -8.62
C ASP A 97 -1.44 13.36 -9.13
N ARG A 98 -2.52 12.92 -8.45
CA ARG A 98 -3.90 13.36 -8.73
C ARG A 98 -4.26 14.72 -8.10
N ASN A 99 -3.31 15.40 -7.46
CA ASN A 99 -3.51 16.68 -6.76
C ASN A 99 -4.66 16.63 -5.74
N VAL A 100 -4.80 15.50 -5.03
CA VAL A 100 -5.80 15.32 -3.96
C VAL A 100 -5.21 15.80 -2.63
N LYS A 101 -5.99 16.55 -1.84
CA LYS A 101 -5.59 16.96 -0.50
C LYS A 101 -5.41 15.73 0.39
N LEU A 102 -4.24 15.58 0.97
CA LEU A 102 -3.78 14.38 1.63
C LEU A 102 -3.26 14.69 3.04
N ARG A 103 -3.70 13.89 4.01
CA ARG A 103 -3.06 13.75 5.31
C ARG A 103 -2.43 12.38 5.42
N LEU A 104 -1.23 12.31 5.98
CA LEU A 104 -0.52 11.06 6.20
C LEU A 104 -0.13 10.93 7.66
N ILE A 105 -0.54 9.84 8.31
CA ILE A 105 -0.05 9.49 9.65
C ILE A 105 1.18 8.58 9.53
N LEU A 106 2.29 9.00 10.13
CA LEU A 106 3.49 8.20 10.32
C LEU A 106 3.90 8.20 11.80
N ARG A 107 4.51 7.09 12.24
CA ARG A 107 5.16 7.04 13.57
C ARG A 107 6.39 7.95 13.65
N ASP A 108 7.03 8.15 12.51
CA ASP A 108 8.25 8.92 12.31
C ASP A 108 8.02 9.85 11.10
N PRO A 109 7.66 11.13 11.33
CA PRO A 109 7.32 12.09 10.28
C PRO A 109 8.47 12.40 9.31
N GLU A 110 9.73 12.32 9.77
CA GLU A 110 10.92 12.64 8.95
C GLU A 110 11.05 11.70 7.73
N LYS A 111 10.46 10.50 7.82
CA LYS A 111 10.39 9.57 6.68
C LYS A 111 9.55 10.08 5.53
N ALA A 112 8.60 10.99 5.76
CA ALA A 112 7.77 11.49 4.67
C ALA A 112 8.60 12.23 3.61
N THR A 113 9.53 13.10 4.02
CA THR A 113 10.41 13.82 3.10
C THR A 113 11.31 12.86 2.32
N THR A 114 11.83 11.82 2.98
CA THR A 114 12.66 10.79 2.31
C THR A 114 11.86 9.99 1.26
N LEU A 115 10.60 9.66 1.58
CA LEU A 115 9.76 8.78 0.75
C LEU A 115 9.06 9.53 -0.39
N PHE A 116 8.65 10.76 -0.15
CA PHE A 116 7.74 11.51 -1.04
C PHE A 116 8.32 12.85 -1.50
N GLY A 117 9.45 13.30 -0.94
CA GLY A 117 9.98 14.64 -1.19
C GLY A 117 9.27 15.73 -0.39
N GLU A 118 9.63 16.98 -0.66
CA GLU A 118 8.96 18.15 -0.09
C GLU A 118 7.71 18.48 -0.91
N HIS A 119 6.63 18.84 -0.21
CA HIS A 119 5.35 19.24 -0.80
C HIS A 119 4.76 20.41 -0.04
N ASP A 120 3.84 21.12 -0.69
CA ASP A 120 3.04 22.18 -0.08
C ASP A 120 2.16 21.64 1.07
N GLU A 121 2.27 22.24 2.26
CA GLU A 121 1.52 21.87 3.46
C GLU A 121 0.00 22.08 3.31
N GLU A 122 -0.45 22.89 2.36
CA GLU A 122 -1.88 23.02 2.05
C GLU A 122 -2.44 21.77 1.35
N LYS A 123 -1.58 21.01 0.67
CA LYS A 123 -1.95 19.82 -0.10
C LYS A 123 -1.54 18.53 0.60
N PHE A 124 -0.39 18.50 1.26
CA PHE A 124 0.16 17.30 1.90
C PHE A 124 0.59 17.60 3.34
N GLN A 125 -0.17 17.08 4.29
CA GLN A 125 0.12 17.26 5.72
C GLN A 125 0.57 15.94 6.33
N VAL A 126 1.72 15.96 6.99
CA VAL A 126 2.28 14.79 7.67
C VAL A 126 2.06 14.95 9.16
N TRP A 127 1.44 13.95 9.77
CA TRP A 127 1.11 13.94 11.19
C TRP A 127 1.83 12.79 11.89
N LYS A 128 2.36 13.07 13.08
CA LYS A 128 2.90 12.03 13.94
C LYS A 128 1.75 11.25 14.57
N GLY A 129 1.78 9.93 14.48
CA GLY A 129 0.85 9.09 15.21
C GLY A 129 1.15 7.60 15.17
N ASP A 130 0.69 6.90 16.20
CA ASP A 130 0.76 5.44 16.32
C ASP A 130 -0.61 4.87 16.63
N THR A 131 -1.22 4.18 15.66
CA THR A 131 -2.56 3.59 15.80
C THR A 131 -2.62 2.53 16.91
N ARG A 132 -1.48 1.93 17.30
CA ARG A 132 -1.42 0.92 18.36
C ARG A 132 -1.67 1.54 19.74
N SER A 133 -1.56 2.85 19.88
CA SER A 133 -1.92 3.56 21.11
C SER A 133 -3.30 4.23 20.96
N PRO A 134 -4.26 4.01 21.88
CA PRO A 134 -5.56 4.66 21.84
C PRO A 134 -5.50 6.20 21.86
N THR A 135 -4.46 6.77 22.46
CA THR A 135 -4.19 8.21 22.51
C THR A 135 -3.03 8.61 21.60
N GLY A 136 -2.60 7.72 20.72
CA GLY A 136 -1.42 7.91 19.87
C GLY A 136 -1.67 8.71 18.60
N ILE A 137 -2.90 9.15 18.35
CA ILE A 137 -3.26 10.00 17.21
C ILE A 137 -3.91 11.26 17.77
N ASP A 138 -3.40 12.41 17.38
CA ASP A 138 -4.00 13.69 17.71
C ASP A 138 -5.38 13.81 17.02
N PRO A 139 -6.48 14.09 17.76
CA PRO A 139 -7.81 14.22 17.17
C PRO A 139 -7.93 15.29 16.07
N SER A 140 -7.09 16.34 16.10
CA SER A 140 -7.09 17.39 15.08
C SER A 140 -6.75 16.86 13.68
N VAL A 141 -6.05 15.72 13.59
CA VAL A 141 -5.75 15.01 12.34
C VAL A 141 -7.02 14.68 11.56
N PHE A 142 -8.17 14.51 12.23
CA PHE A 142 -9.42 14.12 11.61
C PHE A 142 -10.28 15.30 11.14
N GLU A 143 -9.93 16.54 11.48
CA GLU A 143 -10.74 17.71 11.14
C GLU A 143 -10.84 17.93 9.62
N GLY A 144 -12.05 17.84 9.07
CA GLY A 144 -12.28 17.96 7.63
C GLY A 144 -11.86 16.73 6.81
N VAL A 145 -11.36 15.66 7.44
CA VAL A 145 -11.11 14.39 6.74
C VAL A 145 -12.44 13.82 6.27
N THR A 146 -12.49 13.51 4.97
CA THR A 146 -13.70 12.98 4.32
C THR A 146 -13.55 11.50 3.99
N HIS A 147 -12.33 11.05 3.71
CA HIS A 147 -12.04 9.68 3.30
C HIS A 147 -10.81 9.16 4.04
N VAL A 148 -10.76 7.87 4.31
CA VAL A 148 -9.60 7.20 4.92
C VAL A 148 -9.19 6.01 4.08
N ILE A 149 -7.90 5.85 3.82
CA ILE A 149 -7.32 4.60 3.34
C ILE A 149 -6.40 4.05 4.42
N CYS A 150 -6.75 2.89 4.97
CA CYS A 150 -5.98 2.18 5.98
C CYS A 150 -5.20 1.03 5.32
N CYS A 151 -3.89 1.22 5.16
CA CYS A 151 -2.95 0.22 4.65
C CYS A 151 -2.07 -0.38 5.77
N THR A 152 -2.50 -0.29 7.03
CA THR A 152 -1.75 -0.91 8.13
C THR A 152 -1.80 -2.43 8.03
N GLY A 153 -0.71 -3.07 8.44
CA GLY A 153 -0.70 -4.52 8.59
C GLY A 153 0.69 -5.07 8.79
N THR A 154 0.75 -6.25 9.41
CA THR A 154 1.99 -6.99 9.57
C THR A 154 2.31 -7.83 8.33
N THR A 155 3.59 -8.21 8.18
CA THR A 155 3.97 -9.25 7.22
C THR A 155 3.40 -10.60 7.64
N ALA A 156 3.06 -11.48 6.69
CA ALA A 156 2.45 -12.78 6.98
C ALA A 156 3.29 -13.67 7.91
N PHE A 157 4.61 -13.50 7.87
CA PHE A 157 5.56 -14.21 8.72
C PHE A 157 6.35 -13.22 9.60
N PRO A 158 6.83 -13.65 10.78
CA PRO A 158 7.72 -12.87 11.62
C PRO A 158 8.92 -12.38 10.83
N SER A 159 9.27 -11.11 11.05
CA SER A 159 10.42 -10.46 10.46
C SER A 159 10.86 -9.33 11.38
N ARG A 160 11.98 -8.65 11.07
CA ARG A 160 12.41 -7.44 11.79
C ARG A 160 11.33 -6.34 11.85
N ARG A 161 10.31 -6.41 10.99
CA ARG A 161 9.16 -5.49 11.01
C ARG A 161 8.22 -5.71 12.19
N TRP A 162 8.33 -6.85 12.87
CA TRP A 162 7.55 -7.18 14.07
C TRP A 162 8.23 -6.67 15.35
N ASP A 163 9.49 -6.23 15.26
CA ASP A 163 10.23 -5.64 16.36
C ASP A 163 9.51 -4.39 16.90
N GLY A 164 9.71 -4.11 18.19
CA GLY A 164 9.10 -2.94 18.84
C GLY A 164 7.58 -3.03 18.94
N ASP A 165 7.07 -4.20 19.34
CA ASP A 165 5.64 -4.45 19.60
C ASP A 165 4.74 -4.33 18.34
N ASN A 166 5.28 -4.67 17.17
CA ASN A 166 4.55 -4.70 15.90
C ASN A 166 3.95 -6.09 15.65
N THR A 167 3.30 -6.66 16.66
CA THR A 167 2.63 -7.95 16.52
C THR A 167 1.32 -7.81 15.73
N PRO A 168 0.81 -8.90 15.13
CA PRO A 168 -0.45 -8.84 14.40
C PRO A 168 -1.63 -8.38 15.25
N GLU A 169 -1.68 -8.75 16.53
CA GLU A 169 -2.70 -8.26 17.45
C GLU A 169 -2.67 -6.73 17.58
N ARG A 170 -1.48 -6.18 17.81
CA ARG A 170 -1.28 -4.75 18.04
C ARG A 170 -1.58 -3.94 16.79
N VAL A 171 -1.18 -4.43 15.62
CA VAL A 171 -1.29 -3.68 14.35
C VAL A 171 -2.60 -3.96 13.63
N ASP A 172 -2.91 -5.24 13.34
CA ASP A 172 -4.02 -5.63 12.48
C ASP A 172 -5.37 -5.62 13.22
N TRP A 173 -5.37 -5.77 14.55
CA TRP A 173 -6.58 -5.67 15.38
C TRP A 173 -6.66 -4.34 16.13
N GLU A 174 -5.82 -4.14 17.15
CA GLU A 174 -5.94 -2.99 18.05
C GLU A 174 -5.69 -1.67 17.31
N GLY A 175 -4.72 -1.64 16.40
CA GLY A 175 -4.43 -0.49 15.56
C GLY A 175 -5.63 -0.05 14.72
N VAL A 176 -6.28 -1.02 14.05
CA VAL A 176 -7.49 -0.75 13.25
C VAL A 176 -8.63 -0.31 14.16
N ARG A 177 -8.85 -0.99 15.29
CA ARG A 177 -9.89 -0.64 16.26
C ARG A 177 -9.73 0.80 16.76
N ASN A 178 -8.53 1.17 17.20
CA ASN A 178 -8.25 2.50 17.75
C ASN A 178 -8.43 3.59 16.67
N LEU A 179 -7.94 3.35 15.45
CA LEU A 179 -8.14 4.26 14.33
C LEU A 179 -9.64 4.47 14.09
N VAL A 180 -10.39 3.39 13.86
CA VAL A 180 -11.82 3.43 13.51
C VAL A 180 -12.65 4.09 14.62
N SER A 181 -12.33 3.83 15.89
CA SER A 181 -12.99 4.47 17.04
C SER A 181 -12.78 5.99 17.10
N ALA A 182 -11.68 6.50 16.54
CA ALA A 182 -11.36 7.92 16.53
C ALA A 182 -11.91 8.66 15.29
N LEU A 183 -12.39 7.93 14.28
CA LEU A 183 -12.89 8.54 13.05
C LEU A 183 -14.21 9.29 13.27
N PRO A 184 -14.40 10.43 12.59
CA PRO A 184 -15.61 11.22 12.73
C PRO A 184 -16.78 10.51 12.04
N LYS A 185 -17.98 10.65 12.60
CA LYS A 185 -19.23 10.13 12.00
C LYS A 185 -19.57 10.76 10.64
N SER A 186 -18.98 11.92 10.32
CA SER A 186 -19.14 12.62 9.04
C SER A 186 -18.29 12.02 7.91
N LEU A 187 -17.50 10.98 8.19
CA LEU A 187 -16.66 10.32 7.18
C LEU A 187 -17.52 9.75 6.06
N LYS A 188 -17.11 10.00 4.80
CA LYS A 188 -17.79 9.51 3.60
C LYS A 188 -17.38 8.09 3.21
N ARG A 189 -16.13 7.71 3.47
CA ARG A 189 -15.65 6.35 3.21
C ARG A 189 -14.37 6.03 4.00
N ILE A 190 -14.31 4.84 4.59
CA ILE A 190 -13.05 4.18 4.96
C ILE A 190 -12.79 2.97 4.06
N VAL A 191 -11.61 2.91 3.44
CA VAL A 191 -11.13 1.74 2.72
C VAL A 191 -10.07 1.04 3.55
N LEU A 192 -10.31 -0.23 3.90
CA LEU A 192 -9.36 -1.06 4.65
C LEU A 192 -8.70 -2.08 3.72
N VAL A 193 -7.36 -2.09 3.71
CA VAL A 193 -6.59 -3.17 3.08
C VAL A 193 -6.46 -4.36 4.04
N SER A 194 -7.07 -5.46 3.65
CA SER A 194 -7.06 -6.75 4.34
C SER A 194 -6.38 -7.82 3.47
N SER A 195 -6.58 -9.10 3.79
CA SER A 195 -5.99 -10.24 3.11
C SER A 195 -7.08 -11.23 2.68
N ILE A 196 -6.87 -11.90 1.56
CA ILE A 196 -7.60 -13.12 1.23
C ILE A 196 -7.30 -14.18 2.30
N GLY A 197 -8.30 -15.00 2.63
CA GLY A 197 -8.22 -16.13 3.57
C GLY A 197 -8.64 -15.81 5.01
N VAL A 198 -9.00 -14.56 5.32
CA VAL A 198 -9.37 -14.12 6.67
C VAL A 198 -10.65 -14.73 7.22
N THR A 199 -11.49 -15.37 6.40
CA THR A 199 -12.64 -16.15 6.89
C THR A 199 -12.34 -17.64 7.05
N LYS A 200 -11.17 -18.08 6.55
CA LYS A 200 -10.74 -19.48 6.51
C LYS A 200 -9.65 -19.79 7.52
N PHE A 201 -9.30 -18.86 8.42
CA PHE A 201 -8.17 -18.99 9.36
C PHE A 201 -8.22 -20.22 10.29
N ASN A 202 -9.38 -20.87 10.43
CA ASN A 202 -9.60 -22.09 11.18
C ASN A 202 -9.73 -23.37 10.31
N LYS A 203 -9.62 -23.27 8.98
CA LYS A 203 -9.69 -24.40 8.04
C LYS A 203 -8.31 -24.75 7.51
N LEU A 204 -7.99 -26.04 7.37
CA LEU A 204 -6.78 -26.49 6.69
C LEU A 204 -6.86 -26.14 5.18
N PRO A 205 -5.75 -25.74 4.51
CA PRO A 205 -4.38 -25.54 5.01
C PRO A 205 -4.12 -24.14 5.61
N TRP A 206 -5.11 -23.25 5.63
CA TRP A 206 -4.97 -21.85 6.09
C TRP A 206 -4.61 -21.73 7.57
N SER A 207 -4.98 -22.70 8.41
CA SER A 207 -4.54 -22.78 9.80
C SER A 207 -3.00 -22.92 9.94
N ILE A 208 -2.32 -23.53 8.97
CA ILE A 208 -0.85 -23.64 8.90
C ILE A 208 -0.23 -22.32 8.45
N MET A 209 -0.91 -21.57 7.57
CA MET A 209 -0.48 -20.23 7.17
C MET A 209 -0.76 -19.16 8.25
N ASN A 210 -1.67 -19.45 9.19
CA ASN A 210 -2.06 -18.58 10.29
C ASN A 210 -1.34 -18.90 11.62
N ILE A 211 -0.20 -19.59 11.60
CA ILE A 211 0.59 -19.94 12.79
C ILE A 211 0.87 -18.72 13.68
N PHE A 212 0.96 -17.53 13.09
CA PHE A 212 1.23 -16.29 13.81
C PHE A 212 0.01 -15.37 13.99
N GLY A 213 -1.20 -15.87 13.73
CA GLY A 213 -2.46 -15.17 14.03
C GLY A 213 -2.84 -14.01 13.10
N VAL A 214 -2.04 -13.70 12.08
CA VAL A 214 -2.25 -12.55 11.17
C VAL A 214 -3.65 -12.52 10.57
N LEU A 215 -4.14 -13.65 10.04
CA LEU A 215 -5.46 -13.71 9.41
C LEU A 215 -6.59 -13.55 10.43
N LYS A 216 -6.41 -14.08 11.66
CA LYS A 216 -7.35 -13.90 12.77
C LYS A 216 -7.49 -12.43 13.13
N TYR A 217 -6.38 -11.72 13.37
CA TYR A 217 -6.45 -10.32 13.79
C TYR A 217 -6.91 -9.38 12.68
N LYS A 218 -6.53 -9.64 11.42
CA LYS A 218 -7.12 -8.94 10.27
C LYS A 218 -8.63 -9.14 10.18
N LYS A 219 -9.13 -10.36 10.40
CA LYS A 219 -10.58 -10.61 10.45
C LYS A 219 -11.27 -9.83 11.55
N MET A 220 -10.68 -9.78 12.74
CA MET A 220 -11.21 -8.97 13.84
C MET A 220 -11.26 -7.49 13.45
N GLY A 221 -10.19 -6.96 12.83
CA GLY A 221 -10.15 -5.59 12.32
C GLY A 221 -11.24 -5.31 11.28
N GLU A 222 -11.46 -6.23 10.33
CA GLU A 222 -12.57 -6.12 9.38
C GLU A 222 -13.94 -6.07 10.08
N ASP A 223 -14.16 -6.95 11.06
CA ASP A 223 -15.45 -7.01 11.77
C ASP A 223 -15.73 -5.75 12.56
N PHE A 224 -14.70 -5.13 13.13
CA PHE A 224 -14.86 -3.85 13.81
C PHE A 224 -15.16 -2.71 12.83
N VAL A 225 -14.54 -2.68 11.66
CA VAL A 225 -14.91 -1.73 10.59
C VAL A 225 -16.37 -1.94 10.19
N ARG A 226 -16.80 -3.19 9.94
CA ARG A 226 -18.18 -3.51 9.57
C ARG A 226 -19.19 -3.06 10.63
N ASN A 227 -18.85 -3.24 11.90
CA ASN A 227 -19.73 -2.92 13.03
C ASN A 227 -19.64 -1.45 13.49
N SER A 228 -18.77 -0.63 12.88
CA SER A 228 -18.56 0.77 13.29
C SER A 228 -19.71 1.71 12.92
N GLY A 229 -20.55 1.32 11.96
CA GLY A 229 -21.56 2.19 11.37
C GLY A 229 -21.01 3.26 10.41
N LEU A 230 -19.70 3.27 10.14
CA LEU A 230 -19.10 4.14 9.13
C LEU A 230 -19.23 3.52 7.72
N PRO A 231 -19.41 4.34 6.67
CA PRO A 231 -19.36 3.86 5.29
C PRO A 231 -17.98 3.24 5.00
N PHE A 232 -17.94 1.98 4.57
CA PHE A 232 -16.69 1.26 4.38
C PHE A 232 -16.59 0.51 3.05
N THR A 233 -15.36 0.21 2.64
CA THR A 233 -15.04 -0.83 1.65
C THR A 233 -13.83 -1.61 2.15
N ILE A 234 -13.85 -2.94 2.06
CA ILE A 234 -12.71 -3.78 2.46
C ILE A 234 -12.12 -4.41 1.20
N ILE A 235 -10.81 -4.23 1.01
CA ILE A 235 -10.04 -4.82 -0.09
C ILE A 235 -9.15 -5.92 0.46
N ARG A 236 -9.50 -7.17 0.20
CA ARG A 236 -8.72 -8.36 0.54
C ARG A 236 -7.73 -8.67 -0.57
N ALA A 237 -6.48 -8.32 -0.36
CA ALA A 237 -5.42 -8.59 -1.33
C ALA A 237 -5.02 -10.07 -1.31
N GLY A 238 -4.74 -10.62 -2.50
CA GLY A 238 -3.92 -11.83 -2.64
C GLY A 238 -2.48 -11.62 -2.15
N ARG A 239 -1.62 -12.62 -2.37
CA ARG A 239 -0.20 -12.52 -2.04
C ARG A 239 0.46 -11.41 -2.87
N LEU A 240 1.00 -10.39 -2.20
CA LEU A 240 1.64 -9.25 -2.88
C LEU A 240 2.92 -9.67 -3.61
N THR A 241 3.05 -9.32 -4.90
CA THR A 241 4.16 -9.79 -5.77
C THR A 241 5.26 -8.80 -6.06
N ASP A 242 5.01 -7.50 -6.00
CA ASP A 242 5.91 -6.55 -6.69
C ASP A 242 6.91 -5.86 -5.76
N GLY A 243 8.20 -5.97 -6.11
CA GLY A 243 9.31 -5.30 -5.44
C GLY A 243 9.75 -5.91 -4.11
N PRO A 244 11.07 -5.90 -3.83
CA PRO A 244 11.59 -6.44 -2.58
C PRO A 244 11.00 -5.67 -1.40
N TYR A 245 10.64 -6.43 -0.36
CA TYR A 245 10.12 -5.93 0.92
C TYR A 245 11.06 -4.95 1.64
N THR A 246 12.27 -4.66 1.14
CA THR A 246 13.31 -3.91 1.84
C THR A 246 13.64 -2.55 1.23
N SER A 247 13.11 -2.22 0.06
CA SER A 247 13.36 -0.91 -0.54
C SER A 247 12.28 0.08 -0.12
N TYR A 248 12.72 1.14 0.56
CA TYR A 248 11.92 2.35 0.77
C TYR A 248 11.96 3.28 -0.44
N ASP A 249 12.77 2.96 -1.45
CA ASP A 249 12.83 3.75 -2.67
C ASP A 249 11.60 3.45 -3.54
N LEU A 250 10.76 4.48 -3.67
CA LEU A 250 9.56 4.47 -4.48
C LEU A 250 9.87 4.09 -5.94
N ASN A 251 11.02 4.51 -6.47
CA ASN A 251 11.42 4.18 -7.83
C ASN A 251 11.69 2.67 -7.98
N THR A 252 12.37 2.05 -7.03
CA THR A 252 12.56 0.61 -6.97
C THR A 252 11.22 -0.13 -6.88
N LEU A 253 10.27 0.36 -6.06
CA LEU A 253 8.93 -0.24 -5.97
C LEU A 253 8.19 -0.15 -7.30
N LEU A 254 8.18 1.01 -7.95
CA LEU A 254 7.51 1.21 -9.24
C LEU A 254 8.15 0.37 -10.35
N GLN A 255 9.48 0.33 -10.44
CA GLN A 255 10.22 -0.47 -11.41
C GLN A 255 9.97 -1.96 -11.22
N ALA A 256 9.99 -2.45 -9.98
CA ALA A 256 9.70 -3.85 -9.70
C ALA A 256 8.20 -4.20 -9.87
N THR A 257 7.33 -3.20 -10.00
CA THR A 257 5.91 -3.37 -10.32
C THR A 257 5.62 -3.29 -11.83
N ALA A 258 6.65 -3.18 -12.67
CA ALA A 258 6.53 -3.29 -14.12
C ALA A 258 6.38 -4.75 -14.62
N GLY A 259 5.55 -5.56 -13.96
CA GLY A 259 5.26 -6.94 -14.37
C GLY A 259 4.15 -7.05 -15.42
N GLU A 260 4.14 -8.15 -16.18
CA GLU A 260 3.14 -8.50 -17.21
C GLU A 260 1.76 -8.94 -16.64
N ARG A 261 1.62 -8.96 -15.31
CA ARG A 261 0.42 -9.42 -14.60
C ARG A 261 -0.37 -8.25 -14.02
N ARG A 262 -1.02 -7.46 -14.87
CA ARG A 262 -1.76 -6.26 -14.45
C ARG A 262 -3.27 -6.41 -14.56
N ALA A 263 -3.76 -7.34 -15.38
CA ALA A 263 -5.17 -7.69 -15.45
C ALA A 263 -5.68 -8.10 -14.06
N VAL A 264 -6.91 -7.69 -13.73
CA VAL A 264 -7.46 -7.79 -12.38
C VAL A 264 -8.60 -8.78 -12.35
N LEU A 265 -8.57 -9.67 -11.36
CA LEU A 265 -9.68 -10.55 -11.02
C LEU A 265 -10.23 -10.12 -9.66
N ILE A 266 -11.51 -9.76 -9.62
CA ILE A 266 -12.23 -9.40 -8.38
C ILE A 266 -13.25 -10.47 -8.03
N GLY A 267 -13.31 -10.84 -6.76
CA GLY A 267 -14.30 -11.79 -6.22
C GLY A 267 -14.89 -11.30 -4.90
N GLN A 268 -15.90 -12.02 -4.42
CA GLN A 268 -16.45 -11.85 -3.07
C GLN A 268 -16.63 -13.20 -2.37
N GLY A 269 -16.76 -13.14 -1.03
CA GLY A 269 -17.01 -14.31 -0.20
C GLY A 269 -15.75 -15.11 0.17
N ASP A 270 -14.57 -14.48 0.06
CA ASP A 270 -13.26 -15.05 0.36
C ASP A 270 -12.93 -16.28 -0.47
N LYS A 271 -13.45 -16.36 -1.70
CA LYS A 271 -13.36 -17.54 -2.57
C LYS A 271 -12.05 -17.60 -3.36
N LEU A 272 -11.48 -16.43 -3.69
CA LEU A 272 -10.26 -16.34 -4.48
C LEU A 272 -9.03 -16.85 -3.71
N VAL A 273 -8.02 -17.28 -4.47
CA VAL A 273 -6.67 -17.57 -3.99
C VAL A 273 -5.72 -17.15 -5.09
N GLY A 274 -4.68 -16.38 -4.76
CA GLY A 274 -3.72 -15.96 -5.77
C GLY A 274 -2.82 -14.84 -5.29
N GLU A 275 -2.22 -14.21 -6.27
CA GLU A 275 -1.25 -13.13 -6.13
C GLU A 275 -1.84 -11.84 -6.65
N VAL A 276 -1.39 -10.71 -6.14
CA VAL A 276 -1.84 -9.40 -6.60
C VAL A 276 -0.70 -8.39 -6.60
N SER A 277 -0.72 -7.53 -7.59
CA SER A 277 0.21 -6.42 -7.69
C SER A 277 -0.07 -5.36 -6.62
N ARG A 278 0.98 -4.75 -6.05
CA ARG A 278 0.81 -3.62 -5.11
C ARG A 278 0.20 -2.40 -5.79
N LEU A 279 0.51 -2.15 -7.07
CA LEU A 279 -0.12 -1.09 -7.85
C LEU A 279 -1.63 -1.35 -8.00
N VAL A 280 -2.01 -2.59 -8.31
CA VAL A 280 -3.43 -2.98 -8.45
C VAL A 280 -4.20 -2.78 -7.15
N VAL A 281 -3.63 -3.17 -6.00
CA VAL A 281 -4.28 -2.95 -4.70
C VAL A 281 -4.40 -1.47 -4.38
N ALA A 282 -3.33 -0.69 -4.59
CA ALA A 282 -3.35 0.74 -4.33
C ALA A 282 -4.42 1.45 -5.19
N GLU A 283 -4.49 1.12 -6.48
CA GLU A 283 -5.48 1.68 -7.38
C GLU A 283 -6.90 1.28 -6.99
N ALA A 284 -7.14 0.01 -6.68
CA ALA A 284 -8.44 -0.46 -6.21
C ALA A 284 -8.92 0.32 -4.97
N CYS A 285 -8.01 0.63 -4.04
CA CYS A 285 -8.33 1.42 -2.86
C CYS A 285 -8.72 2.86 -3.21
N ILE A 286 -8.04 3.50 -4.15
CA ILE A 286 -8.34 4.86 -4.57
C ILE A 286 -9.69 4.90 -5.31
N GLN A 287 -9.93 3.96 -6.23
CA GLN A 287 -11.18 3.88 -6.98
C GLN A 287 -12.38 3.60 -6.05
N ALA A 288 -12.20 2.75 -5.04
CA ALA A 288 -13.24 2.46 -4.04
C ALA A 288 -13.62 3.67 -3.16
N LEU A 289 -12.84 4.76 -3.15
CA LEU A 289 -13.25 5.99 -2.46
C LEU A 289 -14.49 6.62 -3.11
N ASP A 290 -14.60 6.53 -4.44
CA ASP A 290 -15.56 7.29 -5.24
C ASP A 290 -16.65 6.42 -5.89
N ILE A 291 -16.41 5.12 -6.02
CA ILE A 291 -17.40 4.21 -6.60
C ILE A 291 -18.45 3.87 -5.54
N GLU A 292 -19.59 4.56 -5.58
CA GLU A 292 -20.64 4.50 -4.55
C GLU A 292 -21.06 3.07 -4.18
N PHE A 293 -21.35 2.21 -5.16
CA PHE A 293 -21.84 0.85 -4.91
C PHE A 293 -20.82 -0.10 -4.26
N THR A 294 -19.57 0.34 -4.07
CA THR A 294 -18.58 -0.40 -3.26
C THR A 294 -18.79 -0.21 -1.75
N GLU A 295 -19.77 0.60 -1.34
CA GLU A 295 -20.10 0.82 0.06
C GLU A 295 -20.64 -0.44 0.73
N GLY A 296 -20.16 -0.70 1.94
CA GLY A 296 -20.53 -1.88 2.71
C GLY A 296 -19.96 -3.18 2.13
N GLN A 297 -19.19 -3.12 1.04
CA GLN A 297 -18.72 -4.29 0.32
C GLN A 297 -17.33 -4.73 0.77
N THR A 298 -17.07 -6.02 0.58
CA THR A 298 -15.74 -6.63 0.72
C THR A 298 -15.38 -7.31 -0.59
N TYR A 299 -14.21 -7.01 -1.14
CA TYR A 299 -13.73 -7.55 -2.40
C TYR A 299 -12.40 -8.26 -2.22
N GLU A 300 -12.26 -9.45 -2.79
CA GLU A 300 -10.97 -10.09 -2.99
C GLU A 300 -10.37 -9.65 -4.33
N ILE A 301 -9.07 -9.35 -4.35
CA ILE A 301 -8.39 -8.89 -5.57
C ILE A 301 -7.12 -9.70 -5.85
N ASN A 302 -7.04 -10.22 -7.06
CA ASN A 302 -5.87 -10.89 -7.63
C ASN A 302 -5.43 -10.21 -8.94
N SER A 303 -4.17 -10.43 -9.31
CA SER A 303 -3.58 -10.07 -10.59
C SER A 303 -3.31 -11.31 -11.44
N ILE A 304 -3.76 -11.26 -12.69
CA ILE A 304 -3.55 -12.28 -13.72
C ILE A 304 -2.75 -11.69 -14.89
N ALA A 305 -2.25 -12.55 -15.78
CA ALA A 305 -1.52 -12.11 -16.96
C ALA A 305 -2.41 -11.25 -17.87
N GLY A 306 -1.84 -10.18 -18.41
CA GLY A 306 -2.54 -9.25 -19.31
C GLY A 306 -2.55 -7.81 -18.79
N ASP A 307 -3.12 -6.93 -19.60
CA ASP A 307 -3.24 -5.51 -19.30
C ASP A 307 -4.26 -5.24 -18.20
N GLY A 308 -3.91 -4.34 -17.29
CA GLY A 308 -4.76 -3.93 -16.19
C GLY A 308 -5.74 -2.81 -16.56
N PRO A 309 -6.70 -2.51 -15.67
CA PRO A 309 -7.56 -1.35 -15.82
C PRO A 309 -6.79 -0.03 -15.76
N GLY A 310 -5.54 -0.03 -15.27
CA GLY A 310 -4.80 1.22 -15.04
C GLY A 310 -5.60 2.12 -14.10
N THR A 311 -5.69 3.40 -14.41
CA THR A 311 -6.50 4.38 -13.67
C THR A 311 -7.92 4.55 -14.22
N ASP A 312 -8.35 3.72 -15.20
CA ASP A 312 -9.65 3.82 -15.87
C ASP A 312 -10.80 3.43 -14.92
N THR A 313 -11.52 4.45 -14.45
CA THR A 313 -12.64 4.27 -13.51
C THR A 313 -13.76 3.41 -14.07
N LEU A 314 -14.05 3.43 -15.38
CA LEU A 314 -15.13 2.61 -15.95
C LEU A 314 -14.77 1.14 -15.88
N LYS A 315 -13.53 0.77 -16.23
CA LYS A 315 -13.04 -0.61 -16.09
C LYS A 315 -13.06 -1.07 -14.64
N TRP A 316 -12.66 -0.22 -13.69
CA TRP A 316 -12.76 -0.54 -12.27
C TRP A 316 -14.21 -0.75 -11.82
N GLN A 317 -15.15 0.08 -12.26
CA GLN A 317 -16.57 -0.12 -11.98
C GLN A 317 -17.08 -1.45 -12.53
N GLU A 318 -16.74 -1.80 -13.76
CA GLU A 318 -17.11 -3.10 -14.36
C GLU A 318 -16.57 -4.27 -13.53
N LEU A 319 -15.29 -4.21 -13.15
CA LEU A 319 -14.65 -5.23 -12.32
C LEU A 319 -15.33 -5.39 -10.95
N PHE A 320 -15.63 -4.29 -10.26
CA PHE A 320 -16.33 -4.33 -8.98
C PHE A 320 -17.80 -4.79 -9.13
N ARG A 321 -18.49 -4.45 -10.22
CA ARG A 321 -19.87 -4.94 -10.47
C ARG A 321 -19.87 -6.43 -10.73
N ALA A 322 -18.97 -6.93 -11.57
CA ALA A 322 -18.91 -8.32 -11.98
C ALA A 322 -18.74 -9.30 -10.79
N SER A 323 -18.15 -8.86 -9.68
CA SER A 323 -17.98 -9.73 -8.50
C SER A 323 -19.28 -10.03 -7.76
N HIS A 324 -20.35 -9.24 -7.93
CA HIS A 324 -21.65 -9.48 -7.28
C HIS A 324 -22.43 -10.63 -7.92
N SER A 325 -22.01 -11.08 -9.11
CA SER A 325 -22.69 -12.12 -9.89
C SER A 325 -22.10 -13.53 -9.68
N ASN A 326 -21.12 -13.70 -8.77
CA ASN A 326 -20.34 -14.94 -8.57
C ASN A 326 -20.39 -15.51 -7.12
#